data_AF-V5G0E2-F1
#
_entry.id   AF-V5G0E2-F1
#
_cell.length_a   1.000
_cell.length_b   1.000
_cell.length_c   1.000
_cell.angle_alpha   90.00
_cell.angle_beta   90.00
_cell.angle_gamma   90.00
#
_symmetry.space_group_name_H-M   'P 1'
#
loop_
_entity.id
_entity.type
_entity.pdbx_description
1 polymer ?
#
loop_
_entity_poly.entity_id
_entity_poly.type
_entity_poly.pdbx_seq_one_letter_code
_entity_poly.pdbx_strand_id
1 'polypeptide(L)'
;MVLLHKDFGVCNIMVSDTCNLVGVIDWAEAEIAPFGLNLHSHQRLISKVRLKDGWIRYDDYVMSEEIFWNTFSKEAGGLDNETIKIIKAARITGWLLSRGFTSRLANMLEPVPIRDDESGAYNMRDLDGLLINPATRFIELNN
;
A
#
# COMPACT_ATOMS: atom_id res chain seq x y z
N MET A 1 4.67 14.15 -10.92
CA MET A 1 5.66 13.10 -10.59
C MET A 1 6.42 13.54 -9.36
N VAL A 2 6.78 12.62 -8.47
CA VAL A 2 7.49 12.87 -7.20
C VAL A 2 8.49 11.74 -6.93
N LEU A 3 9.44 11.96 -6.02
CA LEU A 3 10.28 10.88 -5.49
C LEU A 3 9.45 9.97 -4.57
N LEU A 4 9.38 8.70 -4.92
CA LEU A 4 8.80 7.64 -4.11
C LEU A 4 9.91 6.75 -3.56
N HIS A 5 9.67 6.17 -2.39
CA HIS A 5 10.57 5.18 -1.78
C HIS A 5 10.53 3.81 -2.50
N LYS A 6 9.46 3.55 -3.25
CA LYS A 6 9.03 2.25 -3.82
C LYS A 6 8.78 1.10 -2.83
N ASP A 7 9.67 0.84 -1.89
CA ASP A 7 9.50 -0.18 -0.82
C ASP A 7 9.10 0.43 0.53
N PHE A 8 8.12 1.36 0.54
CA PHE A 8 7.71 2.01 1.79
C PHE A 8 6.90 1.04 2.64
N GLY A 9 7.17 0.92 3.95
CA GLY A 9 6.36 0.05 4.82
C GLY A 9 6.97 -0.26 6.18
N VAL A 10 6.35 -1.21 6.88
CA VAL A 10 6.65 -1.62 8.27
C VAL A 10 8.12 -1.93 8.55
N CYS A 11 8.87 -2.45 7.58
CA CYS A 11 10.28 -2.79 7.76
C CYS A 11 11.23 -1.60 7.57
N ASN A 12 10.74 -0.52 6.94
CA ASN A 12 11.55 0.63 6.52
C ASN A 12 11.20 1.91 7.29
N ILE A 13 10.28 1.82 8.25
CA ILE A 13 9.87 2.90 9.15
C ILE A 13 10.47 2.68 10.53
N MET A 14 11.20 3.67 11.04
CA MET A 14 11.73 3.67 12.41
C MET A 14 10.86 4.54 13.31
N VAL A 15 10.52 4.02 14.48
CA VAL A 15 9.76 4.75 15.51
C VAL A 15 10.54 4.82 16.82
N SER A 16 10.34 5.90 17.58
CA SER A 16 10.84 6.02 18.96
C SER A 16 10.05 5.12 19.93
N ASP A 17 10.49 5.07 21.18
CA ASP A 17 9.77 4.49 22.32
C ASP A 17 8.38 5.11 22.54
N THR A 18 8.23 6.40 22.21
CA THR A 18 6.94 7.13 22.22
C THR A 18 6.13 6.97 20.93
N CYS A 19 6.49 6.02 20.05
CA CYS A 19 5.83 5.78 18.75
C CYS A 19 5.88 6.95 17.76
N ASN A 20 6.82 7.89 17.91
CA ASN A 20 7.02 8.95 16.92
C ASN A 20 7.88 8.46 15.77
N LEU A 21 7.56 8.85 14.53
CA LEU A 21 8.40 8.59 13.37
C LEU A 21 9.75 9.29 13.54
N VAL A 22 10.84 8.52 13.55
CA VAL A 22 12.21 9.05 13.69
C VAL A 22 13.06 8.89 12.43
N GLY A 23 12.60 8.10 11.46
CA GLY A 23 13.28 8.00 10.17
C GLY A 23 12.66 6.97 9.23
N VAL A 24 13.09 7.07 7.97
CA VAL A 24 12.78 6.13 6.89
C VAL A 24 14.09 5.69 6.25
N ILE A 25 14.32 4.39 6.16
CA ILE A 25 15.57 3.77 5.70
C ILE A 25 15.35 2.95 4.42
N ASP A 26 16.44 2.52 3.80
CA ASP A 26 16.43 1.65 2.60
C ASP A 26 15.83 2.30 1.34
N TRP A 27 16.45 3.41 0.92
CA TRP A 27 16.08 4.15 -0.29
C TRP A 27 16.62 3.54 -1.60
N ALA A 28 17.12 2.30 -1.57
CA ALA A 28 17.78 1.68 -2.72
C ALA A 28 16.86 1.53 -3.95
N GLU A 29 15.54 1.41 -3.71
CA GLU A 29 14.52 1.25 -4.75
C GLU A 29 13.83 2.56 -5.14
N ALA A 30 14.27 3.72 -4.62
CA ALA A 30 13.58 4.98 -4.84
C ALA A 30 13.46 5.35 -6.34
N GLU A 31 12.30 5.87 -6.73
CA GLU A 31 12.01 6.19 -8.13
C GLU A 31 11.14 7.45 -8.28
N ILE A 32 11.15 8.04 -9.48
CA ILE A 32 10.27 9.15 -9.83
C ILE A 32 8.97 8.59 -10.45
N ALA A 33 7.84 8.78 -9.76
CA ALA A 33 6.56 8.18 -10.14
C ALA A 33 5.35 9.06 -9.72
N PRO A 34 4.11 8.73 -10.16
CA PRO A 34 2.90 9.42 -9.67
C PRO A 34 2.77 9.33 -8.15
N PHE A 35 2.42 10.44 -7.52
CA PHE A 35 2.15 10.46 -6.08
C PHE A 35 0.99 9.50 -5.75
N GLY A 36 1.10 8.76 -4.64
CA GLY A 36 0.08 7.84 -4.19
C GLY A 36 0.39 6.36 -4.46
N LEU A 37 1.24 6.01 -5.43
CA LEU A 37 1.55 4.61 -5.72
C LEU A 37 2.08 3.85 -4.49
N ASN A 38 2.87 4.51 -3.64
CA ASN A 38 3.41 3.89 -2.42
C ASN A 38 2.44 3.83 -1.24
N LEU A 39 1.28 4.48 -1.30
CA LEU A 39 0.35 4.58 -0.16
C LEU A 39 -0.40 3.27 0.13
N HIS A 40 -0.26 2.25 -0.72
CA HIS A 40 -0.79 0.92 -0.42
C HIS A 40 -0.12 0.31 0.82
N SER A 41 1.12 0.71 1.12
CA SER A 41 1.86 0.35 2.33
C SER A 41 1.11 0.65 3.63
N HIS A 42 0.24 1.68 3.63
CA HIS A 42 -0.60 2.02 4.77
C HIS A 42 -1.46 0.83 5.22
N GLN A 43 -1.91 -0.04 4.29
CA GLN A 43 -2.69 -1.22 4.62
C GLN A 43 -1.95 -2.18 5.56
N ARG A 44 -0.64 -2.37 5.37
CA ARG A 44 0.18 -3.21 6.28
C ARG A 44 0.38 -2.57 7.66
N LEU A 45 0.11 -1.28 7.83
CA LEU A 45 0.18 -0.60 9.13
C LEU A 45 -1.12 -0.75 9.94
N ILE A 46 -2.27 -0.83 9.27
CA ILE A 46 -3.60 -0.85 9.90
C ILE A 46 -4.30 -2.22 9.78
N SER A 47 -3.59 -3.22 9.27
CA SER A 47 -4.05 -4.59 9.12
C SER A 47 -2.89 -5.56 9.30
N LYS A 48 -3.21 -6.84 9.50
CA LYS A 48 -2.24 -7.95 9.48
C LYS A 48 -2.57 -8.93 8.38
N VAL A 49 -1.56 -9.66 7.92
CA VAL A 49 -1.71 -10.78 6.99
C VAL A 49 -1.34 -12.07 7.71
N ARG A 50 -2.25 -13.04 7.75
CA ARG A 50 -1.98 -14.41 8.23
C ARG A 50 -1.93 -15.36 7.07
N LEU A 51 -0.98 -16.30 7.09
CA LEU A 51 -0.80 -17.28 6.00
C LEU A 51 -2.10 -18.02 5.67
N LYS A 52 -2.85 -18.43 6.70
CA LYS A 52 -4.11 -19.18 6.56
C LYS A 52 -5.29 -18.34 6.08
N ASP A 53 -5.42 -17.13 6.62
CA ASP A 53 -6.66 -16.34 6.52
C ASP A 53 -6.53 -15.11 5.61
N GLY A 54 -5.33 -14.81 5.12
CA GLY A 54 -5.05 -13.63 4.31
C GLY A 54 -5.09 -12.35 5.15
N TRP A 55 -5.63 -11.30 4.55
CA TRP A 55 -5.77 -9.98 5.17
C TRP A 55 -6.80 -9.98 6.29
N ILE A 56 -6.49 -9.25 7.36
CA ILE A 56 -7.36 -9.06 8.52
C ILE A 56 -7.17 -7.65 9.04
N ARG A 57 -8.26 -6.90 9.06
CA ARG A 57 -8.30 -5.55 9.63
C ARG A 57 -8.11 -5.57 11.13
N TYR A 58 -7.46 -4.54 11.67
CA TYR A 58 -7.55 -4.26 13.10
C TYR A 58 -8.92 -3.65 13.43
N ASP A 59 -9.28 -3.69 14.71
CA ASP A 59 -10.60 -3.25 15.19
C ASP A 59 -10.83 -1.75 14.91
N ASP A 60 -9.75 -0.97 14.87
CA ASP A 60 -9.71 0.47 14.63
C ASP A 60 -9.43 0.85 13.17
N TYR A 61 -9.53 -0.09 12.22
CA TYR A 61 -9.21 0.15 10.80
C TYR A 61 -9.91 1.36 10.20
N VAL A 62 -11.23 1.49 10.41
CA VAL A 62 -12.02 2.59 9.84
C VAL A 62 -11.57 3.94 10.41
N MET A 63 -11.36 4.00 11.72
CA MET A 63 -10.86 5.18 12.41
C MET A 63 -9.45 5.55 11.92
N SER A 64 -8.58 4.55 11.70
CA SER A 64 -7.23 4.77 11.21
C SER A 64 -7.19 5.32 9.79
N GLU A 65 -8.05 4.81 8.88
CA GLU A 65 -8.19 5.37 7.53
C GLU A 65 -8.69 6.82 7.58
N GLU A 66 -9.70 7.11 8.41
CA GLU A 66 -10.22 8.47 8.57
C GLU A 66 -9.15 9.44 9.08
N ILE A 67 -8.45 9.07 10.15
CA ILE A 67 -7.34 9.86 10.72
C ILE A 67 -6.27 10.07 9.65
N PHE A 68 -5.86 9.01 8.95
CA PHE A 68 -4.84 9.09 7.92
C PHE A 68 -5.22 10.09 6.82
N TRP A 69 -6.41 9.97 6.22
CA TRP A 69 -6.80 10.84 5.11
C TRP A 69 -7.06 12.28 5.56
N ASN A 70 -7.62 12.49 6.75
CA ASN A 70 -7.84 13.84 7.30
C ASN A 70 -6.52 14.55 7.57
N THR A 71 -5.58 13.88 8.26
CA THR A 71 -4.25 14.42 8.53
C THR A 71 -3.48 14.62 7.22
N PHE A 72 -3.50 13.63 6.33
CA PHE A 72 -2.82 13.70 5.04
C PHE A 72 -3.28 14.92 4.21
N SER A 73 -4.60 15.12 4.07
CA SER A 73 -5.13 16.26 3.31
C SER A 73 -4.72 17.59 3.95
N LYS A 74 -4.82 17.70 5.28
CA LYS A 74 -4.44 18.91 6.01
C LYS A 74 -2.96 19.25 5.86
N GLU A 75 -2.07 18.29 6.08
CA GLU A 75 -0.62 18.49 6.01
C GLU A 75 -0.13 18.72 4.56
N ALA A 76 -0.86 18.20 3.57
CA ALA A 76 -0.60 18.45 2.15
C ALA A 76 -1.17 19.79 1.64
N GLY A 77 -1.61 20.69 2.52
CA GLY A 77 -2.08 22.03 2.17
C GLY A 77 -3.57 22.13 1.86
N GLY A 78 -4.38 21.16 2.29
CA GLY A 78 -5.84 21.16 2.09
C GLY A 78 -6.22 20.72 0.69
N LEU A 79 -5.95 19.46 0.35
CA LEU A 79 -6.23 18.89 -0.98
C LEU A 79 -7.74 18.85 -1.25
N ASP A 80 -8.13 19.17 -2.48
CA ASP A 80 -9.51 19.04 -2.93
C ASP A 80 -9.92 17.56 -3.10
N ASN A 81 -11.24 17.32 -3.16
CA ASN A 81 -11.81 15.98 -3.22
C ASN A 81 -11.40 15.20 -4.48
N GLU A 82 -11.21 15.88 -5.62
CA GLU A 82 -10.82 15.21 -6.86
C GLU A 82 -9.36 14.78 -6.79
N THR A 83 -8.49 15.63 -6.25
CA THR A 83 -7.09 15.29 -5.97
C THR A 83 -6.99 14.08 -5.03
N ILE A 84 -7.75 14.06 -3.94
CA ILE A 84 -7.79 12.91 -3.01
C ILE A 84 -8.27 11.64 -3.72
N LYS A 85 -9.28 11.74 -4.58
CA LYS A 85 -9.79 10.61 -5.37
C LYS A 85 -8.71 10.05 -6.32
N ILE A 86 -7.95 10.91 -6.98
CA ILE A 86 -6.84 10.50 -7.85
C ILE A 86 -5.73 9.80 -7.04
N ILE A 87 -5.37 10.33 -5.86
CA ILE A 87 -4.36 9.72 -4.99
C ILE A 87 -4.81 8.34 -4.50
N LYS A 88 -6.10 8.20 -4.15
CA LYS A 88 -6.73 6.92 -3.80
C LYS A 88 -6.72 5.92 -4.95
N ALA A 89 -6.98 6.36 -6.18
CA ALA A 89 -6.84 5.49 -7.36
C ALA A 89 -5.37 5.07 -7.56
N ALA A 90 -4.42 6.00 -7.42
CA ALA A 90 -2.99 5.71 -7.51
C ALA A 90 -2.54 4.71 -6.43
N ARG A 91 -3.08 4.77 -5.21
CA ARG A 91 -2.85 3.78 -4.14
C ARG A 91 -3.19 2.36 -4.60
N ILE A 92 -4.37 2.17 -5.22
CA ILE A 92 -4.79 0.86 -5.74
C ILE A 92 -3.89 0.42 -6.90
N THR A 93 -3.57 1.32 -7.82
CA THR A 93 -2.63 1.06 -8.92
C THR A 93 -1.27 0.61 -8.41
N GLY A 94 -0.75 1.25 -7.36
CA GLY A 94 0.51 0.86 -6.75
C GLY A 94 0.48 -0.54 -6.12
N TRP A 95 -0.65 -0.93 -5.54
CA TRP A 95 -0.83 -2.31 -5.05
C TRP A 95 -0.81 -3.33 -6.20
N LEU A 96 -1.51 -3.03 -7.30
CA LEU A 96 -1.49 -3.84 -8.51
C LEU A 96 -0.09 -3.95 -9.11
N LEU A 97 0.71 -2.88 -9.12
CA LEU A 97 2.09 -2.94 -9.60
C LEU A 97 3.00 -3.74 -8.66
N SER A 98 2.79 -3.63 -7.34
CA SER A 98 3.59 -4.32 -6.31
C SER A 98 3.36 -5.84 -6.32
N ARG A 99 2.12 -6.28 -6.54
CA ARG A 99 1.73 -7.70 -6.43
C ARG A 99 1.29 -8.34 -7.73
N GLY A 100 0.87 -7.57 -8.74
CA GLY A 100 0.37 -8.09 -10.01
C GLY A 100 1.44 -8.66 -10.93
N PHE A 101 2.72 -8.55 -10.57
CA PHE A 101 3.85 -9.02 -11.36
C PHE A 101 4.79 -9.93 -10.54
N THR A 102 5.49 -10.82 -11.24
CA THR A 102 6.41 -11.81 -10.62
C THR A 102 7.68 -11.21 -10.03
N SER A 103 8.11 -10.06 -10.56
CA SER A 103 9.36 -9.40 -10.21
C SER A 103 9.13 -7.91 -9.95
N ARG A 104 9.88 -7.33 -9.01
CA ARG A 104 9.88 -5.89 -8.72
C ARG A 104 11.26 -5.20 -8.78
N LEU A 105 12.33 -5.99 -8.66
CA LEU A 105 13.71 -5.49 -8.55
C LEU A 105 14.41 -5.52 -9.90
N ALA A 106 15.29 -4.55 -10.14
CA ALA A 106 16.02 -4.39 -11.40
C ALA A 106 16.96 -5.55 -11.74
N ASN A 107 17.35 -6.37 -10.75
CA ASN A 107 18.22 -7.54 -10.93
C ASN A 107 17.44 -8.86 -11.09
N MET A 108 16.11 -8.81 -11.16
CA MET A 108 15.27 -9.98 -11.40
C MET A 108 14.88 -10.10 -12.87
N LEU A 109 14.28 -11.25 -13.22
CA LEU A 109 13.69 -11.47 -14.55
C LEU A 109 12.67 -10.39 -14.87
N GLU A 110 12.47 -10.11 -16.16
CA GLU A 110 11.45 -9.17 -16.62
C GLU A 110 10.10 -9.48 -15.95
N PRO A 111 9.43 -8.47 -15.38
CA PRO A 111 8.18 -8.67 -14.68
C PRO A 111 7.10 -9.13 -15.67
N VAL A 112 6.53 -10.31 -15.42
CA VAL A 112 5.35 -10.79 -16.13
C VAL A 112 4.14 -10.79 -15.20
N PRO A 113 2.90 -10.64 -15.72
CA PRO A 113 1.71 -10.75 -14.90
C PRO A 113 1.66 -12.10 -14.16
N ILE A 114 1.28 -12.05 -12.88
CA ILE A 114 1.11 -13.26 -12.08
C ILE A 114 0.02 -14.18 -12.65
N ARG A 115 0.10 -15.47 -12.32
CA ARG A 115 -0.85 -16.51 -12.71
C ARG A 115 -1.21 -17.37 -11.51
N ASP A 116 -2.27 -18.16 -11.65
CA ASP A 116 -2.64 -19.16 -10.65
C ASP A 116 -1.70 -20.38 -10.75
N ASP A 117 -0.46 -20.14 -10.32
CA ASP A 117 0.61 -21.12 -10.19
C ASP A 117 1.32 -20.97 -8.85
N GLU A 118 2.26 -21.87 -8.54
CA GLU A 118 2.98 -21.87 -7.26
C GLU A 118 3.68 -20.53 -6.96
N SER A 119 4.16 -19.83 -8.00
CA SER A 119 4.87 -18.56 -7.85
C SER A 119 3.92 -17.36 -7.65
N GLY A 120 2.74 -17.39 -8.29
CA GLY A 120 1.76 -16.31 -8.25
C GLY A 120 0.74 -16.43 -7.13
N ALA A 121 0.51 -17.63 -6.58
CA ALA A 121 -0.53 -17.90 -5.59
C ALA A 121 -0.48 -16.99 -4.35
N TYR A 122 0.72 -16.64 -3.86
CA TYR A 122 0.86 -15.73 -2.73
C TYR A 122 0.41 -14.31 -3.08
N ASN A 123 0.85 -13.79 -4.23
CA ASN A 123 0.49 -12.47 -4.70
C ASN A 123 -0.99 -12.38 -5.06
N MET A 124 -1.57 -13.43 -5.68
CA MET A 124 -3.01 -13.50 -5.94
C MET A 124 -3.83 -13.43 -4.65
N ARG A 125 -3.45 -14.19 -3.61
CA ARG A 125 -4.11 -14.11 -2.31
C ARG A 125 -4.04 -12.71 -1.70
N ASP A 126 -2.90 -12.03 -1.84
CA ASP A 126 -2.70 -10.67 -1.36
C ASP A 126 -3.58 -9.66 -2.14
N LEU A 127 -3.69 -9.81 -3.46
CA LEU A 127 -4.57 -9.02 -4.31
C LEU A 127 -6.05 -9.26 -3.98
N ASP A 128 -6.48 -10.52 -3.86
CA ASP A 128 -7.86 -10.89 -3.56
C ASP A 128 -8.33 -10.27 -2.24
N GLY A 129 -7.47 -10.25 -1.23
CA GLY A 129 -7.79 -9.64 0.07
C GLY A 129 -8.11 -8.15 -0.05
N LEU A 130 -7.32 -7.38 -0.79
CA LEU A 130 -7.49 -5.93 -0.85
C LEU A 130 -8.34 -5.43 -2.03
N LEU A 131 -8.62 -6.26 -3.03
CA LEU A 131 -9.39 -5.87 -4.22
C LEU A 131 -10.79 -6.50 -4.29
N ILE A 132 -10.97 -7.73 -3.78
CA ILE A 132 -12.19 -8.51 -4.00
C ILE A 132 -12.93 -8.77 -2.69
N ASN A 133 -12.22 -9.25 -1.66
CA ASN A 133 -12.83 -9.69 -0.41
C ASN A 133 -13.60 -8.54 0.28
N PRO A 134 -14.94 -8.61 0.42
CA PRO A 134 -15.72 -7.50 0.97
C PRO A 134 -15.33 -7.09 2.40
N ALA A 135 -14.79 -8.03 3.19
CA ALA A 135 -14.38 -7.76 4.56
C ALA A 135 -13.10 -6.92 4.65
N THR A 136 -12.27 -6.93 3.60
CA THR A 136 -10.90 -6.38 3.66
C THR A 136 -10.55 -5.45 2.50
N ARG A 137 -11.28 -5.49 1.39
CA ARG A 137 -11.05 -4.65 0.20
C ARG A 137 -11.01 -3.17 0.51
N PHE A 138 -10.20 -2.41 -0.22
CA PHE A 138 -10.10 -0.96 -0.12
C PHE A 138 -11.48 -0.30 0.04
N ILE A 139 -11.62 0.63 0.99
CA ILE A 139 -12.90 1.31 1.25
C ILE A 139 -13.35 2.05 -0.01
N GLU A 140 -12.38 2.54 -0.78
CA GLU A 140 -12.54 3.23 -2.05
C GLU A 140 -13.22 2.38 -3.15
N LEU A 141 -13.25 1.05 -2.99
CA LEU A 141 -13.92 0.11 -3.90
C LEU A 141 -15.33 -0.28 -3.42
N ASN A 142 -15.79 0.26 -2.29
CA ASN A 142 -17.17 0.13 -1.87
C ASN A 142 -18.02 1.16 -2.62
N ASN A 143 -18.81 0.68 -3.59
CA ASN A 143 -19.85 1.49 -4.25
C ASN A 143 -20.83 2.06 -3.23
#